data_AF-A0A6P0PYA2-F1
#
_entry.id   AF-A0A6P0PYA2-F1
#
_cell.length_a   1.000
_cell.length_b   1.000
_cell.length_c   1.000
_cell.angle_alpha   90.00
_cell.angle_beta   90.00
_cell.angle_gamma   90.00
#
_symmetry.space_group_name_H-M   'P 1'
#
loop_
_entity.id
_entity.type
_entity.pdbx_description
1 polymer ?
#
loop_
_entity_poly.entity_id
_entity_poly.type
_entity_poly.pdbx_seq_one_letter_code
_entity_poly.pdbx_strand_id
1 'polypeptide(L)' 'MKNLRFLDLDEKFDNLVDLLRLRAHSQPEQIAYTFLEKAEQETDRITYQVLDQRSRAFASQLQSLAATGERAREACIHQV' A
#
# COMPACT_ATOMS: atom_id res chain seq x y z
N MET A 1 12.46 -13.14 8.00
CA MET A 1 12.69 -11.76 7.55
C MET A 1 12.48 -10.83 8.75
N LYS A 2 13.31 -9.82 8.93
CA LYS A 2 13.12 -8.84 10.01
C LYS A 2 11.92 -7.95 9.63
N ASN A 3 10.90 -7.93 10.48
CA ASN A 3 9.91 -6.86 10.41
C ASN A 3 10.66 -5.55 10.59
N LEU A 4 10.66 -4.70 9.56
CA LEU A 4 11.23 -3.36 9.70
C LEU A 4 10.42 -2.66 10.79
N ARG A 5 11.11 -2.27 11.85
CA ARG A 5 10.55 -1.41 12.87
C ARG A 5 10.41 -0.02 12.26
N PHE A 6 9.48 0.76 12.77
CA PHE A 6 9.30 2.15 12.33
C PHE A 6 10.62 2.96 12.38
N LEU A 7 11.52 2.62 13.31
CA LEU A 7 12.86 3.19 13.46
C LEU A 7 13.85 2.84 12.33
N ASP A 8 13.58 1.79 11.55
CA ASP A 8 14.43 1.35 10.43
C ASP A 8 14.12 2.11 9.12
N LEU A 9 13.10 2.98 9.11
CA LEU A 9 12.69 3.77 7.95
C LEU A 9 13.65 4.93 7.70
N ASP A 10 14.04 5.66 8.76
CA ASP A 10 14.80 6.92 8.68
C ASP A 10 16.19 6.80 8.02
N GLU A 11 16.81 5.62 8.03
CA GLU A 11 18.13 5.43 7.41
C GLU A 11 18.08 4.99 5.93
N LYS A 12 16.92 4.57 5.42
CA LYS A 12 16.84 3.91 4.09
C LYS A 12 15.74 4.43 3.18
N PHE A 13 14.70 5.08 3.71
CA PHE A 13 13.55 5.53 2.93
C PHE A 13 13.03 6.86 3.45
N ASP A 14 12.76 7.81 2.55
CA ASP A 14 12.27 9.14 2.93
C ASP A 14 10.78 9.12 3.32
N ASN A 15 10.04 8.10 2.90
CA ASN A 15 8.63 7.92 3.22
C ASN A 15 8.15 6.47 2.96
N LEU A 16 6.89 6.20 3.34
CA LEU A 16 6.26 4.89 3.16
C LEU A 16 6.10 4.49 1.68
N VAL A 17 5.95 5.47 0.77
CA VAL A 17 5.81 5.20 -0.67
C VAL A 17 7.11 4.64 -1.23
N ASP A 18 8.26 5.16 -0.81
CA ASP A 18 9.56 4.67 -1.25
C ASP A 18 9.83 3.23 -0.78
N LEU A 19 9.43 2.91 0.45
CA LEU A 19 9.48 1.53 0.95
C LEU A 19 8.56 0.61 0.13
N LEU A 20 7.33 1.04 -0.17
CA LEU A 20 6.38 0.26 -0.96
C LEU A 20 6.94 -0.04 -2.35
N ARG A 21 7.50 0.96 -3.03
CA ARG A 21 8.11 0.82 -4.36
C ARG A 21 9.26 -0.18 -4.36
N LEU A 22 10.14 -0.10 -3.35
CA LEU A 22 11.23 -1.06 -3.24
C LEU A 22 10.69 -2.48 -3.13
N ARG A 23 9.71 -2.71 -2.24
CA ARG A 23 9.15 -4.06 -2.03
C ARG A 23 8.39 -4.56 -3.26
N ALA A 24 7.68 -3.69 -3.97
CA ALA A 24 7.02 -4.05 -5.23
C ALA A 24 8.03 -4.49 -6.30
N HIS A 25 9.24 -3.93 -6.29
CA HIS A 25 10.30 -4.32 -7.23
C HIS A 25 11.07 -5.57 -6.80
N SER A 26 11.44 -5.68 -5.51
CA SER A 26 12.30 -6.75 -5.01
C SER A 26 11.56 -8.04 -4.63
N GLN A 27 10.27 -7.92 -4.29
CA GLN A 27 9.42 -9.02 -3.82
C GLN A 27 7.97 -8.86 -4.32
N PRO A 28 7.75 -8.76 -5.65
CA PRO A 28 6.46 -8.40 -6.25
C PRO A 28 5.31 -9.32 -5.84
N GLU A 29 5.57 -10.63 -5.78
CA GLU A 29 4.58 -11.67 -5.51
C GLU A 29 4.36 -11.91 -4.01
N GLN A 30 5.20 -11.33 -3.14
CA GLN A 30 5.04 -11.50 -1.71
C GLN A 30 3.77 -10.79 -1.22
N ILE A 31 3.00 -11.48 -0.38
CA ILE A 31 1.76 -10.96 0.22
C ILE A 31 2.12 -9.76 1.13
N ALA A 32 1.51 -8.62 0.85
CA ALA A 32 1.62 -7.40 1.65
C ALA A 32 0.48 -7.33 2.67
N TYR A 33 -0.74 -7.66 2.25
CA TYR A 33 -1.92 -7.68 3.12
C TYR A 33 -2.78 -8.92 2.83
N THR A 34 -3.34 -9.48 3.89
CA THR A 34 -4.37 -10.51 3.82
C THR A 34 -5.62 -9.95 4.48
N PHE A 35 -6.74 -9.96 3.75
CA PHE A 35 -8.04 -9.56 4.26
C PHE A 35 -8.72 -10.78 4.88
N LEU A 36 -9.29 -10.56 6.07
CA LEU A 36 -10.03 -11.58 6.81
C LEU A 36 -11.49 -11.12 6.91
N GLU A 37 -12.43 -11.95 6.48
CA GLU A 37 -13.85 -11.73 6.79
C GLU A 37 -14.24 -12.53 8.03
N LYS A 38 -15.14 -11.94 8.84
CA LYS A 38 -15.71 -12.47 10.09
C LYS A 38 -14.95 -13.67 10.66
N ALA A 39 -13.84 -13.33 11.33
CA ALA A 39 -13.12 -14.17 12.27
C ALA A 39 -12.77 -15.59 11.79
N GLU A 40 -12.14 -15.74 10.61
CA GLU A 40 -11.01 -16.69 10.35
C GLU A 40 -10.81 -17.04 8.88
N GLN A 41 -11.72 -16.66 7.97
CA GLN A 41 -11.56 -16.97 6.55
C GLN A 41 -10.83 -15.84 5.83
N GLU A 42 -9.67 -16.18 5.24
CA GLU A 42 -8.98 -15.30 4.31
C GLU A 42 -9.87 -15.07 3.09
N THR A 43 -10.27 -13.82 2.87
CA THR A 43 -11.11 -13.45 1.74
C THR A 43 -10.33 -12.95 0.55
N ASP A 44 -9.17 -12.31 0.78
CA ASP A 44 -8.31 -11.87 -0.31
C ASP A 44 -6.88 -11.58 0.15
N ARG A 45 -5.95 -11.59 -0.81
CA ARG A 45 -4.53 -11.35 -0.60
C ARG A 45 -4.05 -10.32 -1.62
N ILE A 46 -3.47 -9.23 -1.12
CA ILE A 46 -2.82 -8.22 -1.95
C ILE A 46 -1.32 -8.41 -1.85
N THR A 47 -0.66 -8.57 -3.00
CA THR A 47 0.81 -8.60 -3.10
C THR A 47 1.39 -7.18 -3.14
N TYR A 48 2.70 -7.04 -2.89
CA TYR A 48 3.36 -5.73 -2.97
C TYR A 48 3.23 -5.08 -4.35
N GLN A 49 3.29 -5.87 -5.43
CA GLN A 49 3.11 -5.36 -6.79
C GLN A 49 1.70 -4.80 -7.00
N VAL A 50 0.66 -5.55 -6.60
CA VAL A 50 -0.74 -5.12 -6.75
C VAL A 50 -1.00 -3.87 -5.92
N LEU A 51 -0.43 -3.81 -4.71
CA LEU A 51 -0.56 -2.64 -3.84
C LEU A 51 0.05 -1.39 -4.47
N ASP A 52 1.30 -1.43 -4.96
CA ASP A 52 1.94 -0.28 -5.63
C ASP A 52 1.16 0.18 -6.86
N GLN A 53 0.68 -0.76 -7.69
CA GLN A 53 -0.10 -0.45 -8.87
C GLN A 53 -1.42 0.26 -8.51
N ARG A 54 -2.18 -0.27 -7.53
CA ARG A 54 -3.43 0.33 -7.06
C ARG A 54 -3.18 1.72 -6.47
N SER A 55 -2.17 1.87 -5.61
CA SER A 55 -1.81 3.16 -5.00
C SER A 55 -1.46 4.22 -6.05
N ARG A 56 -0.70 3.87 -7.10
CA ARG A 56 -0.38 4.80 -8.20
C ARG A 56 -1.60 5.18 -9.03
N ALA A 57 -2.49 4.23 -9.29
CA ALA A 57 -3.74 4.50 -10.00
C ALA A 57 -4.58 5.53 -9.22
N PHE A 58 -4.77 5.34 -7.91
CA PHE A 58 -5.47 6.32 -7.06
C PHE A 58 -4.75 7.67 -6.99
N ALA A 59 -3.42 7.68 -6.82
CA ALA A 59 -2.65 8.92 -6.81
C ALA A 59 -2.79 9.71 -8.12
N SER A 60 -2.80 9.03 -9.27
CA SER A 60 -3.01 9.67 -10.58
C SER A 60 -4.40 10.29 -10.71
N GLN A 61 -5.43 9.63 -10.17
CA GLN A 61 -6.79 10.15 -10.15
C GLN A 61 -6.89 11.39 -9.24
N LEU A 62 -6.30 11.35 -8.05
CA LEU A 62 -6.29 12.49 -7.14
C LEU A 62 -5.53 13.70 -7.71
N GLN A 63 -4.41 13.45 -8.40
CA GLN A 63 -3.66 14.51 -9.08
C GLN A 63 -4.48 15.14 -10.21
N SER A 64 -5.25 14.35 -10.95
CA SER A 64 -6.15 14.86 -12.00
C SER A 64 -7.24 15.79 -11.46
N LEU A 65 -7.58 15.65 -10.18
CA LEU A 65 -8.55 16.50 -9.47
C LEU A 65 -7.89 17.76 -8.86
N ALA A 66 -6.60 18.01 -9.14
CA ALA A 66 -5.82 19.12 -8.59
C ALA A 66 -5.79 19.19 -7.04
N ALA A 67 -6.02 18.06 -6.36
CA ALA A 67 -6.14 17.96 -4.89
C ALA A 67 -4.77 18.00 -4.16
N THR A 68 -3.76 18.68 -4.71
CA THR A 68 -2.43 18.74 -4.10
C THR A 68 -2.48 19.55 -2.81
N GLY A 69 -2.02 18.94 -1.70
CA GLY A 69 -2.05 19.59 -0.38
C GLY A 69 -3.42 19.51 0.31
N GLU A 70 -4.43 18.91 -0.32
CA GLU A 70 -5.75 18.72 0.28
C GLU A 70 -5.84 17.42 1.08
N ARG A 71 -6.77 17.39 2.04
CA ARG A 71 -7.11 16.17 2.77
C ARG A 71 -7.99 15.30 1.89
N ALA A 72 -7.42 14.24 1.33
CA ALA A 72 -8.20 13.21 0.65
C ALA A 72 -9.08 12.45 1.66
N ARG A 73 -10.37 12.27 1.33
CA ARG A 73 -11.24 11.33 2.02
C ARG A 73 -11.50 10.16 1.08
N GLU A 74 -10.84 9.05 1.34
CA GLU A 74 -11.21 7.78 0.73
C GLU A 74 -12.31 7.15 1.58
N ALA A 75 -13.53 7.10 1.05
CA ALA A 75 -14.57 6.25 1.63
C ALA A 75 -14.27 4.82 1.18
N CYS A 76 -13.48 4.10 1.98
CA CYS A 76 -13.22 2.68 1.77
C CYS A 76 -14.53 1.91 2.02
N ILE A 77 -15.34 1.74 0.96
CA ILE A 77 -16.39 0.72 0.95
C ILE A 77 -15.63 -0.58 0.73
N HIS A 78 -15.75 -1.54 1.65
CA HIS A 78 -15.19 -2.88 1.52
C HIS A 78 -15.44 -3.43 0.10
N GLN A 79 -14.45 -3.30 -0.77
CA GLN A 79 -14.34 -4.07 -2.00
C GLN A 79 -12.96 -4.71 -1.97
N VAL A 80 -13.00 -5.85 -1.30
CA VAL A 80 -12.36 -7.06 -1.79
C VAL A 80 -12.77 -7.26 -3.25
#